data_AF-A0A1F5EE10-F1
#
_entry.id   AF-A0A1F5EE10-F1
#
_cell.length_a   1.000
_cell.length_b   1.000
_cell.length_c   1.000
_cell.angle_alpha   90.00
_cell.angle_beta   90.00
_cell.angle_gamma   90.00
#
_symmetry.space_group_name_H-M   'P 1'
#
loop_
_entity.id
_entity.type
_entity.pdbx_description
1 polymer ?
#
loop_
_entity_poly.entity_id
_entity_poly.type
_entity_poly.pdbx_seq_one_letter_code
_entity_poly.pdbx_strand_id
1 'polypeptide(L)'
;MGTSRTPPSSYDVTFANQATASCYRYTPYVFFGNYNVWNLFYNTYDFDTVSSGITGVNDTSLYSLTTYSGSISLGGGKQSDHRAYYGSALLADLGATSWSLTFAPGIGSGDYYINYNNADGATISSKKISIARYKMSDINGDGGINIADLAIFAEHWGVSNPGNRMTDFNGDNVVNIADLAIFAENWGR
;
A
#
# COMPACT_ATOMS: atom_id res chain seq x y z
N MET A 1 -55.93 -20.31 33.71
CA MET A 1 -54.92 -19.56 34.49
C MET A 1 -53.61 -20.28 34.31
N GLY A 2 -52.69 -19.68 33.55
CA GLY A 2 -51.48 -20.35 33.03
C GLY A 2 -50.40 -20.51 34.09
N THR A 3 -49.82 -21.70 34.16
CA THR A 3 -48.65 -22.00 34.97
C THR A 3 -47.42 -21.35 34.33
N SER A 4 -46.85 -20.32 34.96
CA SER A 4 -45.60 -19.73 34.49
C SER A 4 -44.45 -20.68 34.81
N ARG A 5 -43.94 -21.39 33.79
CA ARG A 5 -42.59 -21.95 33.86
C ARG A 5 -41.62 -20.81 33.64
N THR A 6 -41.01 -20.31 34.71
CA THR A 6 -39.79 -19.48 34.62
C THR A 6 -38.72 -20.30 33.89
N PRO A 7 -38.19 -19.82 32.75
CA PRO A 7 -37.03 -20.45 32.12
C PRO A 7 -35.81 -20.37 33.06
N PRO A 8 -34.88 -21.33 33.02
CA PRO A 8 -33.65 -21.24 33.80
C PRO A 8 -32.85 -19.99 33.42
N SER A 9 -32.23 -19.36 34.42
CA SER A 9 -31.50 -18.08 34.32
C SER A 9 -30.09 -18.20 33.70
N SER A 10 -29.80 -19.26 32.95
CA SER A 10 -28.52 -19.43 32.27
C SER A 10 -28.63 -20.45 31.15
N TYR A 11 -28.14 -20.08 29.97
CA TYR A 11 -27.84 -21.00 28.88
C TYR A 11 -26.31 -21.02 28.77
N ASP A 12 -25.67 -22.14 29.09
CA ASP A 12 -24.26 -22.34 28.76
C ASP A 12 -24.18 -22.71 27.29
N VAL A 13 -23.77 -21.75 26.46
CA VAL A 13 -23.53 -21.96 25.03
C VAL A 13 -22.04 -22.17 24.83
N THR A 14 -21.64 -23.42 24.61
CA THR A 14 -20.26 -23.76 24.27
C THR A 14 -20.07 -23.59 22.76
N PHE A 15 -19.43 -22.49 22.34
CA PHE A 15 -19.10 -22.27 20.94
C PHE A 15 -17.78 -22.99 20.58
N ALA A 16 -17.82 -23.91 19.63
CA ALA A 16 -16.65 -24.63 19.12
C ALA A 16 -15.75 -23.77 18.20
N ASN A 17 -16.11 -22.52 17.94
CA ASN A 17 -15.36 -21.61 17.07
C ASN A 17 -14.99 -20.34 17.83
N GLN A 18 -13.69 -20.11 18.02
CA GLN A 18 -13.16 -18.97 18.77
C GLN A 18 -13.35 -17.62 18.04
N ALA A 19 -13.76 -17.63 16.76
CA ALA A 19 -14.04 -16.41 16.00
C ALA A 19 -15.37 -15.73 16.38
N THR A 20 -16.37 -16.48 16.87
CA THR A 20 -17.68 -15.89 17.25
C THR A 20 -17.75 -15.44 18.71
N ALA A 21 -16.79 -15.84 19.57
CA ALA A 21 -16.79 -15.47 20.98
C ALA A 21 -16.20 -14.07 21.27
N SER A 22 -15.41 -13.51 20.36
CA SER A 22 -14.76 -12.20 20.54
C SER A 22 -15.70 -11.01 20.29
N CYS A 23 -16.80 -11.22 19.57
CA CYS A 23 -17.72 -10.13 19.20
C CYS A 23 -18.69 -9.72 20.33
N TYR A 24 -18.81 -10.52 21.40
CA TYR A 24 -19.78 -10.28 22.48
C TYR A 24 -19.16 -9.93 23.84
N ARG A 25 -17.83 -9.93 23.99
CA ARG A 25 -17.21 -9.69 25.31
C ARG A 25 -16.95 -8.22 25.65
N TYR A 26 -17.20 -7.29 24.74
CA TYR A 26 -16.75 -5.90 24.88
C TYR A 26 -17.80 -4.80 24.59
N THR A 27 -19.07 -5.02 24.93
CA THR A 27 -20.03 -3.90 24.95
C THR A 27 -20.99 -3.96 26.13
N PRO A 28 -20.62 -3.51 27.35
CA PRO A 28 -21.62 -2.89 28.20
C PRO A 28 -21.90 -1.50 27.61
N TYR A 29 -23.11 -1.33 27.08
CA TYR A 29 -23.83 -0.06 26.95
C TYR A 29 -22.97 1.21 26.76
N VAL A 30 -22.81 1.70 25.52
CA VAL A 30 -23.43 2.96 25.04
C VAL A 30 -23.38 2.96 23.52
N PHE A 31 -24.47 3.35 22.88
CA PHE A 31 -24.53 3.71 21.47
C PHE A 31 -23.45 4.75 21.13
N PHE A 32 -23.05 4.82 19.85
CA PHE A 32 -21.98 5.66 19.23
C PHE A 32 -20.62 4.98 18.96
N GLY A 33 -20.61 3.69 18.64
CA GLY A 33 -19.43 3.01 18.05
C GLY A 33 -18.98 3.56 16.69
N ASN A 34 -19.79 4.42 16.04
CA ASN A 34 -19.50 4.98 14.73
C ASN A 34 -18.50 6.14 14.75
N TYR A 35 -18.03 6.63 15.91
CA TYR A 35 -17.09 7.77 15.95
C TYR A 35 -15.63 7.39 16.26
N ASN A 36 -15.37 6.21 16.82
CA ASN A 36 -14.01 5.83 17.23
C ASN A 36 -13.24 5.05 16.16
N VAL A 37 -13.94 4.47 15.18
CA VAL A 37 -13.27 3.85 14.01
C VAL A 37 -12.78 4.94 13.04
N TRP A 38 -13.58 5.99 12.83
CA TRP A 38 -13.25 7.07 11.89
C TRP A 38 -11.98 7.85 12.24
N ASN A 39 -11.63 7.95 13.53
CA ASN A 39 -10.42 8.67 13.94
C ASN A 39 -9.12 7.83 13.88
N LEU A 40 -9.24 6.52 13.59
CA LEU A 40 -8.10 5.62 13.37
C LEU A 40 -7.64 5.63 11.90
N PHE A 41 -8.51 6.00 10.95
CA PHE A 41 -8.25 5.88 9.52
C PHE A 41 -7.60 7.12 8.86
N TYR A 42 -7.55 8.27 9.52
CA TYR A 42 -7.06 9.49 8.85
C TYR A 42 -5.56 9.81 9.04
N ASN A 43 -4.83 9.10 9.90
CA ASN A 43 -3.50 9.56 10.33
C ASN A 43 -2.31 8.60 10.17
N THR A 44 -2.46 7.40 9.59
CA THR A 44 -1.35 6.41 9.64
C THR A 44 -1.08 5.67 8.33
N TYR A 45 -1.35 6.28 7.17
CA TYR A 45 -0.88 5.71 5.90
C TYR A 45 0.46 6.31 5.52
N ASP A 46 1.53 5.85 6.16
CA ASP A 46 2.90 6.08 5.69
C ASP A 46 3.28 4.92 4.76
N PHE A 47 3.03 5.09 3.47
CA PHE A 47 3.51 4.14 2.47
C PHE A 47 5.02 4.35 2.30
N ASP A 48 5.77 3.41 2.85
CA ASP A 48 7.22 3.20 2.73
C ASP A 48 7.82 3.97 1.55
N THR A 49 8.51 5.08 1.86
CA THR A 49 9.38 5.75 0.91
C THR A 49 10.51 4.79 0.55
N VAL A 50 10.32 4.04 -0.54
CA VAL A 50 11.37 3.19 -1.10
C VAL A 50 12.48 4.09 -1.63
N SER A 51 13.40 4.50 -0.76
CA SER A 51 14.62 5.18 -1.17
C SER A 51 15.55 4.11 -1.75
N SER A 52 15.58 3.97 -3.07
CA SER A 52 16.68 3.26 -3.70
C SER A 52 17.98 4.00 -3.38
N GLY A 53 18.84 3.37 -2.58
CA GLY A 53 20.21 3.83 -2.35
C GLY A 53 20.94 3.93 -3.69
N ILE A 54 21.49 5.11 -3.97
CA ILE A 54 22.13 5.45 -5.23
C ILE A 54 23.62 5.12 -5.13
N THR A 55 24.09 4.20 -5.97
CA THR A 55 25.52 3.99 -6.21
C THR A 55 25.76 3.97 -7.73
N GLY A 56 25.61 5.12 -8.39
CA GLY A 56 25.82 5.22 -9.83
C GLY A 56 25.89 6.66 -10.32
N VAL A 57 26.87 6.93 -11.18
CA VAL A 57 27.02 8.17 -11.94
C VAL A 57 26.03 8.14 -13.10
N ASN A 58 25.04 9.04 -13.12
CA ASN A 58 23.84 8.95 -13.96
C ASN A 58 23.16 7.59 -13.81
N ASP A 59 22.35 7.43 -12.77
CA ASP A 59 21.67 6.17 -12.48
C ASP A 59 20.78 5.73 -13.65
N THR A 60 21.24 4.72 -14.41
CA THR A 60 20.52 4.07 -15.52
C THR A 60 19.90 2.73 -15.11
N SER A 61 19.99 2.36 -13.83
CA SER A 61 19.43 1.09 -13.36
C SER A 61 17.92 1.08 -13.53
N LEU A 62 17.39 -0.06 -13.98
CA LEU A 62 15.95 -0.26 -14.02
C LEU A 62 15.41 -0.24 -12.59
N TYR A 63 14.42 0.62 -12.35
CA TYR A 63 13.66 0.60 -11.12
C TYR A 63 12.28 0.02 -11.40
N SER A 64 11.86 -0.98 -10.62
CA SER A 64 10.54 -1.59 -10.72
C SER A 64 9.86 -1.57 -9.36
N LEU A 65 8.62 -1.09 -9.31
CA LEU A 65 7.83 -1.03 -8.09
C LEU A 65 6.36 -1.38 -8.36
N THR A 66 5.80 -2.22 -7.50
CA THR A 66 4.37 -2.45 -7.41
C THR A 66 3.86 -1.79 -6.12
N THR A 67 2.78 -1.00 -6.19
CA THR A 67 2.30 -0.23 -5.02
C THR A 67 0.80 0.11 -5.11
N TYR A 68 0.21 0.45 -3.96
CA TYR A 68 -1.09 1.11 -3.86
C TYR A 68 -0.98 2.64 -3.76
N SER A 69 0.23 3.15 -3.47
CA SER A 69 0.42 4.57 -3.19
C SER A 69 0.07 5.47 -4.37
N GLY A 70 -0.67 6.54 -4.08
CA GLY A 70 -1.00 7.57 -5.06
C GLY A 70 0.13 8.55 -5.35
N SER A 71 1.21 8.51 -4.58
CA SER A 71 2.38 9.37 -4.76
C SER A 71 3.65 8.57 -4.49
N ILE A 72 4.64 8.73 -5.36
CA ILE A 72 5.93 8.06 -5.27
C ILE A 72 7.01 9.12 -5.26
N SER A 73 7.94 9.01 -4.31
CA SER A 73 9.13 9.83 -4.23
C SER A 73 10.35 9.00 -4.59
N LEU A 74 11.11 9.45 -5.58
CA LEU A 74 12.32 8.82 -6.09
C LEU A 74 13.48 9.78 -6.01
N GLY A 75 14.67 9.24 -5.80
CA GLY A 75 15.93 9.96 -5.95
C GLY A 75 16.87 9.22 -6.88
N GLY A 76 17.82 9.96 -7.45
CA GLY A 76 18.89 9.36 -8.25
C GLY A 76 20.15 10.22 -8.24
N GLY A 77 21.27 9.58 -8.60
CA GLY A 77 22.56 10.22 -8.77
C GLY A 77 22.76 10.65 -10.21
N LYS A 78 23.49 11.76 -10.40
CA LYS A 78 23.88 12.27 -11.71
C LYS A 78 25.28 12.88 -11.68
N GLN A 79 25.89 13.04 -12.85
CA GLN A 79 27.10 13.85 -12.95
C GLN A 79 26.81 15.33 -12.76
N SER A 80 27.80 16.06 -12.26
CA SER A 80 27.72 17.50 -12.06
C SER A 80 27.62 18.28 -13.37
N ASP A 81 28.11 17.74 -14.49
CA ASP A 81 28.05 18.36 -15.81
C ASP A 81 26.80 17.97 -16.63
N HIS A 82 25.88 17.20 -16.03
CA HIS A 82 24.63 16.79 -16.66
C HIS A 82 23.42 17.40 -15.97
N ARG A 83 22.29 17.44 -16.68
CA ARG A 83 20.98 17.83 -16.14
C ARG A 83 20.08 16.60 -16.08
N ALA A 84 19.24 16.49 -15.05
CA ALA A 84 18.24 15.44 -14.96
C ALA A 84 16.84 16.02 -15.24
N TYR A 85 16.08 15.35 -16.11
CA TYR A 85 14.74 15.75 -16.51
C TYR A 85 13.74 14.63 -16.34
N TYR A 86 12.51 14.98 -15.98
CA TYR A 86 11.34 14.11 -16.08
C TYR A 86 10.33 14.74 -17.05
N GLY A 87 10.14 14.12 -18.21
CA GLY A 87 9.44 14.77 -19.32
C GLY A 87 10.15 16.07 -19.71
N SER A 88 9.45 17.21 -19.59
CA SER A 88 10.01 18.56 -19.80
C SER A 88 10.46 19.26 -18.51
N ALA A 89 10.18 18.68 -17.34
CA ALA A 89 10.52 19.28 -16.05
C ALA A 89 11.97 19.02 -15.68
N LEU A 90 12.72 20.08 -15.37
CA LEU A 90 14.08 19.99 -14.85
C LEU A 90 14.04 19.57 -13.37
N LEU A 91 14.68 18.46 -13.04
CA LEU A 91 14.79 17.96 -11.67
C LEU A 91 16.07 18.42 -10.97
N ALA A 92 17.17 18.50 -11.71
CA ALA A 92 18.44 18.97 -11.20
C ALA A 92 19.33 19.50 -12.33
N ASP A 93 19.90 20.70 -12.13
CA ASP A 93 20.75 21.39 -13.10
C ASP A 93 22.25 21.02 -12.94
N LEU A 94 23.10 21.62 -13.77
CA LEU A 94 24.55 21.58 -13.68
C LEU A 94 25.02 21.96 -12.26
N GLY A 95 26.10 21.35 -11.79
CA GLY A 95 26.64 21.49 -10.44
C GLY A 95 26.04 20.54 -9.40
N ALA A 96 24.77 20.15 -9.54
CA ALA A 96 24.16 19.16 -8.65
C ALA A 96 24.66 17.73 -8.95
N THR A 97 24.69 16.85 -7.95
CA THR A 97 25.08 15.43 -8.14
C THR A 97 23.94 14.46 -7.85
N SER A 98 22.78 14.97 -7.45
CA SER A 98 21.59 14.20 -7.17
C SER A 98 20.34 14.91 -7.68
N TRP A 99 19.26 14.16 -7.82
CA TRP A 99 17.93 14.66 -8.14
C TRP A 99 16.89 13.95 -7.27
N SER A 100 15.74 14.60 -7.10
CA SER A 100 14.55 14.03 -6.46
C SER A 100 13.32 14.31 -7.31
N LEU A 101 12.41 13.36 -7.40
CA LEU A 101 11.14 13.46 -8.11
C LEU A 101 10.04 12.90 -7.23
N THR A 102 8.98 13.68 -7.02
CA THR A 102 7.72 13.20 -6.45
C THR A 102 6.63 13.35 -7.49
N PHE A 103 5.93 12.26 -7.81
CA PHE A 103 4.87 12.26 -8.81
C PHE A 103 3.78 11.25 -8.48
N ALA A 104 2.61 11.41 -9.10
CA ALA A 104 1.46 10.55 -8.94
C ALA A 104 1.25 9.70 -10.20
N PRO A 105 1.70 8.43 -10.22
CA PRO A 105 1.45 7.55 -11.36
C PRO A 105 -0.04 7.25 -11.50
N GLY A 106 -0.50 7.03 -12.74
CA GLY A 106 -1.84 6.52 -13.01
C GLY A 106 -2.02 5.10 -12.47
N ILE A 107 -3.28 4.67 -12.29
CA ILE A 107 -3.59 3.27 -11.98
C ILE A 107 -3.23 2.40 -13.19
N GLY A 108 -2.66 1.23 -12.93
CA GLY A 108 -2.14 0.29 -13.91
C GLY A 108 -0.62 0.32 -14.01
N SER A 109 -0.10 -0.40 -14.99
CA SER A 109 1.33 -0.45 -15.29
C SER A 109 1.74 0.68 -16.23
N GLY A 110 2.80 1.40 -15.87
CA GLY A 110 3.34 2.51 -16.65
C GLY A 110 4.86 2.59 -16.57
N ASP A 111 5.47 2.99 -17.70
CA ASP A 111 6.89 3.24 -17.80
C ASP A 111 7.17 4.75 -17.79
N TYR A 112 8.13 5.15 -16.97
CA TYR A 112 8.55 6.52 -16.73
C TYR A 112 10.05 6.65 -16.96
N TYR A 113 10.50 7.82 -17.41
CA TYR A 113 11.89 8.03 -17.79
C TYR A 113 12.47 9.29 -17.16
N ILE A 114 13.64 9.13 -16.54
CA ILE A 114 14.50 10.24 -16.16
C ILE A 114 15.57 10.38 -17.23
N ASN A 115 15.59 11.49 -17.94
CA ASN A 115 16.57 11.75 -18.98
C ASN A 115 17.72 12.55 -18.39
N TYR A 116 18.95 12.06 -18.61
CA TYR A 116 20.15 12.81 -18.33
C TYR A 116 20.59 13.48 -19.62
N ASN A 117 20.76 14.80 -19.58
CA ASN A 117 21.18 15.58 -20.73
C ASN A 117 22.52 16.26 -20.43
N ASN A 118 23.37 16.41 -21.44
CA ASN A 118 24.61 17.18 -21.31
C ASN A 118 24.32 18.70 -21.24
N ALA A 119 25.36 19.50 -21.07
CA ALA A 119 25.25 20.97 -21.04
C ALA A 119 24.61 21.56 -22.32
N ASP A 120 24.83 20.92 -23.47
CA ASP A 120 24.27 21.32 -24.78
C ASP A 120 22.81 20.89 -24.98
N GLY A 121 22.24 20.14 -24.02
CA GLY A 121 20.85 19.69 -24.02
C GLY A 121 20.59 18.33 -24.70
N ALA A 122 21.62 17.67 -25.22
CA ALA A 122 21.50 16.33 -25.79
C ALA A 122 21.32 15.26 -24.70
N THR A 123 20.32 14.38 -24.84
CA THR A 123 20.13 13.24 -23.94
C THR A 123 21.24 12.20 -24.16
N ILE A 124 21.93 11.87 -23.07
CA ILE A 124 23.08 10.96 -23.04
C ILE A 124 22.70 9.59 -22.47
N SER A 125 21.77 9.56 -21.52
CA SER A 125 21.31 8.34 -20.88
C SER A 125 19.93 8.58 -20.27
N SER A 126 19.24 7.49 -19.96
CA SER A 126 17.97 7.55 -19.27
C SER A 126 17.83 6.45 -18.23
N LYS A 127 17.14 6.77 -17.14
CA LYS A 127 16.67 5.80 -16.17
C LYS A 127 15.27 5.35 -16.55
N LYS A 128 15.04 4.05 -16.69
CA LYS A 128 13.70 3.48 -16.83
C LYS A 128 13.13 3.16 -15.45
N ILE A 129 11.91 3.61 -15.20
CA ILE A 129 11.15 3.38 -13.98
C ILE A 129 9.83 2.72 -14.40
N SER A 130 9.65 1.45 -14.07
CA SER A 130 8.42 0.71 -14.32
C SER A 130 7.61 0.64 -13.03
N ILE A 131 6.43 1.24 -13.03
CA ILE A 131 5.53 1.25 -11.87
C ILE A 131 4.23 0.55 -12.22
N ALA A 132 3.84 -0.40 -11.39
CA ALA A 132 2.51 -1.02 -11.41
C ALA A 132 1.72 -0.52 -10.20
N ARG A 133 0.84 0.46 -10.42
CA ARG A 133 -0.02 0.98 -9.36
C ARG A 133 -1.36 0.26 -9.40
N TYR A 134 -1.66 -0.53 -8.38
CA TYR A 134 -2.95 -1.23 -8.30
C TYR A 134 -3.96 -0.43 -7.49
N LYS A 135 -5.24 -0.77 -7.64
CA LYS A 135 -6.27 -0.29 -6.72
C LYS A 135 -6.02 -0.92 -5.35
N MET A 136 -6.43 -0.26 -4.29
CA MET A 136 -6.35 -0.86 -2.96
C MET A 136 -7.05 -2.22 -2.95
N SER A 137 -6.37 -3.25 -2.44
CA SER A 137 -6.86 -4.64 -2.35
C SER A 137 -7.00 -5.41 -3.67
N ASP A 138 -6.63 -4.82 -4.81
CA ASP A 138 -6.38 -5.51 -6.07
C ASP A 138 -4.95 -6.04 -6.03
N ILE A 139 -4.76 -7.27 -5.59
CA ILE A 139 -3.45 -7.85 -5.28
C ILE A 139 -2.81 -8.41 -6.55
N ASN A 140 -3.62 -8.96 -7.45
CA ASN A 140 -3.14 -9.51 -8.72
C ASN A 140 -3.02 -8.44 -9.83
N GLY A 141 -3.60 -7.26 -9.65
CA GLY A 141 -3.54 -6.15 -10.60
C GLY A 141 -4.46 -6.31 -11.81
N ASP A 142 -5.49 -7.14 -11.72
CA ASP A 142 -6.44 -7.38 -12.81
C ASP A 142 -7.52 -6.29 -12.95
N GLY A 143 -7.57 -5.37 -11.99
CA GLY A 143 -8.44 -4.21 -11.97
C GLY A 143 -9.76 -4.42 -11.22
N GLY A 144 -10.06 -5.63 -10.72
CA GLY A 144 -11.27 -5.92 -9.97
C GLY A 144 -11.01 -6.68 -8.68
N ILE A 145 -11.46 -6.16 -7.54
CA ILE A 145 -11.22 -6.80 -6.24
C ILE A 145 -12.18 -7.97 -6.01
N ASN A 146 -11.68 -9.20 -6.11
CA ASN A 146 -12.50 -10.40 -6.15
C ASN A 146 -11.88 -11.61 -5.40
N ILE A 147 -12.46 -12.79 -5.62
CA ILE A 147 -12.04 -14.04 -4.95
C ILE A 147 -10.61 -14.45 -5.30
N ALA A 148 -10.09 -14.04 -6.46
CA ALA A 148 -8.70 -14.27 -6.85
C ALA A 148 -7.74 -13.50 -5.93
N ASP A 149 -8.03 -12.24 -5.63
CA ASP A 149 -7.24 -11.46 -4.67
C ASP A 149 -7.34 -12.06 -3.27
N LEU A 150 -8.55 -12.45 -2.84
CA LEU A 150 -8.73 -13.07 -1.53
C LEU A 150 -7.93 -14.38 -1.40
N ALA A 151 -7.79 -15.16 -2.48
CA ALA A 151 -6.98 -16.36 -2.48
C ALA A 151 -5.49 -16.03 -2.24
N ILE A 152 -4.95 -15.03 -2.94
CA ILE A 152 -3.56 -14.58 -2.77
C ILE A 152 -3.34 -13.99 -1.37
N PHE A 153 -4.32 -13.24 -0.86
CA PHE A 153 -4.30 -12.71 0.51
C PHE A 153 -4.25 -13.84 1.55
N ALA A 154 -5.07 -14.88 1.38
CA ALA A 154 -5.13 -16.02 2.28
C ALA A 154 -3.82 -16.82 2.33
N GLU A 155 -3.05 -16.87 1.23
CA GLU A 155 -1.70 -17.48 1.21
C GLU A 155 -0.71 -16.79 2.16
N HIS A 156 -0.96 -15.52 2.49
CA HIS A 156 -0.11 -14.71 3.35
C HIS A 156 -0.69 -14.54 4.76
N TRP A 157 -1.78 -15.22 5.09
CA TRP A 157 -2.46 -15.06 6.37
C TRP A 157 -1.56 -15.39 7.57
N GLY A 158 -1.45 -14.46 8.52
CA GLY A 158 -0.62 -14.61 9.71
C GLY A 158 0.89 -14.49 9.46
N VAL A 159 1.30 -14.13 8.24
CA VAL A 159 2.71 -13.89 7.92
C VAL A 159 3.15 -12.57 8.54
N SER A 160 4.29 -12.59 9.22
CA SER A 160 4.99 -11.39 9.68
C SER A 160 6.10 -11.04 8.70
N ASN A 161 6.31 -9.74 8.48
CA ASN A 161 7.16 -9.17 7.45
C ASN A 161 6.93 -9.84 6.08
N PRO A 162 5.69 -9.77 5.55
CA PRO A 162 5.41 -10.36 4.25
C PRO A 162 6.32 -9.69 3.22
N GLY A 163 7.19 -10.47 2.58
CA GLY A 163 8.05 -9.95 1.51
C GLY A 163 7.25 -9.31 0.38
N ASN A 164 5.97 -9.67 0.27
CA ASN A 164 4.97 -8.97 -0.52
C ASN A 164 4.16 -8.00 0.35
N ARG A 165 4.53 -6.72 0.34
CA ARG A 165 3.80 -5.66 1.07
C ARG A 165 2.37 -5.41 0.55
N MET A 166 1.96 -6.06 -0.54
CA MET A 166 0.61 -5.88 -1.11
C MET A 166 -0.48 -6.61 -0.31
N THR A 167 -0.12 -7.46 0.67
CA THR A 167 -1.08 -8.16 1.54
C THR A 167 -1.18 -7.58 2.94
N ASP A 168 -0.22 -6.73 3.33
CA ASP A 168 -0.22 -5.94 4.57
C ASP A 168 -0.72 -4.53 4.24
N PHE A 169 -2.03 -4.34 4.36
CA PHE A 169 -2.71 -3.14 3.92
C PHE A 169 -2.59 -2.00 4.91
N ASN A 170 -2.38 -2.31 6.19
CA ASN A 170 -2.22 -1.30 7.24
C ASN A 170 -0.75 -0.96 7.55
N GLY A 171 0.21 -1.72 7.00
CA GLY A 171 1.64 -1.49 7.15
C GLY A 171 2.21 -1.90 8.52
N ASP A 172 1.49 -2.71 9.29
CA ASP A 172 1.93 -3.15 10.62
C ASP A 172 2.94 -4.32 10.57
N ASN A 173 3.28 -4.77 9.35
CA ASN A 173 4.14 -5.90 9.02
C ASN A 173 3.55 -7.25 9.45
N VAL A 174 2.24 -7.38 9.70
CA VAL A 174 1.59 -8.65 10.04
C VAL A 174 0.24 -8.76 9.35
N VAL A 175 0.12 -9.67 8.39
CA VAL A 175 -1.15 -9.91 7.69
C VAL A 175 -2.16 -10.55 8.64
N ASN A 176 -3.20 -9.80 9.03
CA ASN A 176 -4.18 -10.26 10.01
C ASN A 176 -5.61 -9.75 9.72
N ILE A 177 -6.47 -9.82 10.73
CA ILE A 177 -7.88 -9.43 10.61
C ILE A 177 -8.07 -7.93 10.29
N ALA A 178 -7.11 -7.08 10.68
CA ALA A 178 -7.11 -5.67 10.33
C ALA A 178 -6.98 -5.47 8.80
N ASP A 179 -6.07 -6.22 8.16
CA ASP A 179 -5.91 -6.20 6.71
C ASP A 179 -7.14 -6.76 6.00
N LEU A 180 -7.73 -7.84 6.52
CA LEU A 180 -8.97 -8.39 5.97
C LEU A 180 -10.12 -7.39 6.03
N ALA A 181 -10.20 -6.56 7.07
CA ALA A 181 -11.22 -5.52 7.16
C ALA A 181 -11.04 -4.45 6.05
N ILE A 182 -9.80 -4.04 5.77
CA ILE A 182 -9.49 -3.11 4.67
C ILE A 182 -9.81 -3.75 3.31
N PHE A 183 -9.47 -5.03 3.15
CA PHE A 183 -9.79 -5.80 1.96
C PHE A 183 -11.31 -5.87 1.71
N ALA A 184 -12.09 -6.19 2.73
CA ALA A 184 -13.54 -6.30 2.65
C ALA A 184 -14.23 -4.96 2.30
N GLU A 185 -13.67 -3.83 2.73
CA GLU A 185 -14.18 -2.50 2.37
C GLU A 185 -14.06 -2.20 0.87
N ASN A 186 -13.05 -2.76 0.23
CA ASN A 186 -12.75 -2.55 -1.18
C ASN A 186 -13.37 -3.62 -2.09
N TRP A 187 -14.04 -4.62 -1.52
CA TRP A 187 -14.63 -5.73 -2.27
C TRP A 187 -15.59 -5.28 -3.38
N GLY A 188 -15.37 -5.78 -4.60
CA GLY A 188 -16.23 -5.51 -5.75
C GLY A 188 -16.13 -4.10 -6.36
N ARG A 189 -15.10 -3.32 -6.00
CA ARG A 189 -14.76 -2.03 -6.64
C ARG A 189 -13.87 -2.18 -7.90
#